data_AF-A0AAD9FZX0-F1
#
_entry.id   AF-A0AAD9FZX0-F1
#
_cell.length_a   1.000
_cell.length_b   1.000
_cell.length_c   1.000
_cell.angle_alpha   90.00
_cell.angle_beta   90.00
_cell.angle_gamma   90.00
#
_symmetry.space_group_name_H-M   'P 1'
#
loop_
_entity.id
_entity.type
_entity.pdbx_description
1 polymer ?
#
loop_
_entity_poly.entity_id
_entity_poly.type
_entity_poly.pdbx_seq_one_letter_code
_entity_poly.pdbx_strand_id
1 'polypeptide(L)'
;MTATNKALAYVFNTPAEDHKVGIVLSSHAPERPVHLLSLDTFDVETQVKIRGVASALFWSSLGLEIPSYNINARVLDTLMTYLLRHYPELMRLNANGPAVQRIETCALEKAITLNELLAWSSHLACNTRTPSITESAHAPAITEHPMFRLQAALIEQLIQVNQKLDTCLAAMEATIYNKQQPALGTREDSSTD
;
A
#
# COMPACT_ATOMS: atom_id res chain seq x y z
N MET A 1 32.70 -13.14 28.91
CA MET A 1 32.31 -12.57 27.60
C MET A 1 32.33 -13.70 26.59
N THR A 2 31.17 -14.16 26.13
CA THR A 2 31.07 -15.29 25.20
C THR A 2 31.35 -14.76 23.79
N ALA A 3 32.52 -15.09 23.24
CA ALA A 3 32.89 -14.72 21.88
C ALA A 3 32.08 -15.56 20.88
N THR A 4 30.86 -15.13 20.54
CA THR A 4 30.06 -15.75 19.49
C THR A 4 30.78 -15.54 18.16
N ASN A 5 31.09 -16.65 17.47
CA ASN A 5 31.73 -16.63 16.16
C ASN A 5 30.89 -15.77 15.19
N LYS A 6 31.52 -14.80 14.51
CA LYS A 6 30.86 -13.89 13.55
C LYS A 6 30.07 -14.64 12.47
N ALA A 7 30.55 -15.82 12.05
CA ALA A 7 29.84 -16.66 11.09
C ALA A 7 28.55 -17.25 11.67
N LEU A 8 28.52 -17.62 12.95
CA LEU A 8 27.30 -18.06 13.63
C LEU A 8 26.32 -16.91 13.80
N ALA A 9 26.80 -15.72 14.19
CA ALA A 9 25.95 -14.53 14.29
C ALA A 9 25.30 -14.19 12.94
N TYR A 10 26.04 -14.30 11.83
CA TYR A 10 25.51 -14.13 10.49
C TYR A 10 24.43 -15.19 10.19
N VAL A 11 24.74 -16.47 10.32
CA VAL A 11 23.79 -17.58 10.02
C VAL A 11 22.49 -17.49 10.82
N PHE A 12 22.54 -17.04 12.08
CA PHE A 12 21.35 -16.91 12.90
C PHE A 12 20.59 -15.58 12.70
N ASN A 13 21.27 -14.50 12.30
CA ASN A 13 20.62 -13.20 12.11
C ASN A 13 20.09 -13.00 10.68
N THR A 14 20.73 -13.55 9.65
CA THR A 14 20.31 -13.34 8.25
C THR A 14 18.87 -13.79 7.99
N PRO A 15 18.40 -14.97 8.45
CA PRO A 15 17.00 -15.36 8.24
C PRO A 15 16.01 -14.42 8.93
N ALA A 16 16.36 -13.88 10.10
CA ALA A 16 15.52 -12.94 10.84
C ALA A 16 15.49 -11.55 10.16
N GLU A 17 16.62 -11.08 9.63
CA GLU A 17 16.68 -9.84 8.83
C GLU A 17 15.94 -10.00 7.49
N ASP A 18 16.15 -11.10 6.78
CA ASP A 18 15.45 -11.39 5.52
C ASP A 18 13.94 -11.47 5.74
N HIS A 19 13.49 -12.05 6.86
CA HIS A 19 12.07 -12.04 7.23
C HIS A 19 11.54 -10.61 7.43
N LYS A 20 12.28 -9.73 8.10
CA LYS A 20 11.91 -8.32 8.26
C LYS A 20 11.86 -7.58 6.93
N VAL A 21 12.84 -7.81 6.06
CA VAL A 21 12.88 -7.26 4.71
C VAL A 21 11.67 -7.74 3.91
N GLY A 22 11.32 -9.04 3.98
CA GLY A 22 10.14 -9.60 3.33
C GLY A 22 8.83 -8.96 3.81
N ILE A 23 8.71 -8.67 5.11
CA ILE A 23 7.55 -7.96 5.69
C ILE A 23 7.49 -6.52 5.16
N VAL A 24 8.62 -5.81 5.14
CA VAL A 24 8.71 -4.42 4.63
C VAL A 24 8.35 -4.36 3.14
N LEU A 25 8.84 -5.31 2.34
CA LEU A 25 8.52 -5.43 0.91
C LEU A 25 7.05 -5.79 0.67
N SER A 26 6.40 -6.44 1.63
CA SER A 26 4.96 -6.70 1.63
C SER A 26 4.13 -5.52 2.15
N SER A 27 4.74 -4.32 2.22
CA SER A 27 4.14 -3.08 2.73
C SER A 27 3.65 -3.18 4.17
N HIS A 28 4.19 -4.10 4.97
CA HIS A 28 3.88 -4.25 6.39
C HIS A 28 5.01 -3.70 7.28
N ALA A 29 4.65 -3.19 8.46
CA ALA A 29 5.64 -2.75 9.44
C ALA A 29 6.31 -3.97 10.10
N PRO A 30 7.65 -4.01 10.20
CA PRO A 30 8.40 -5.21 10.64
C PRO A 30 8.16 -5.59 12.10
N GLU A 31 7.70 -4.64 12.93
CA GLU A 31 7.44 -4.81 14.36
C GLU A 31 5.95 -5.05 14.68
N ARG A 32 5.06 -4.94 13.68
CA ARG A 32 3.62 -5.04 13.93
C ARG A 32 3.14 -6.47 13.71
N PRO A 33 2.50 -7.11 14.71
CA PRO A 33 1.93 -8.43 14.51
C PRO A 33 0.87 -8.39 13.41
N VAL A 34 0.99 -9.28 12.43
CA VAL A 34 0.00 -9.43 11.36
C VAL A 34 -1.25 -10.04 11.98
N HIS A 35 -2.29 -9.23 12.15
CA HIS A 35 -3.59 -9.76 12.55
C HIS A 35 -4.25 -10.45 11.37
N LEU A 36 -4.25 -11.78 11.43
CA LEU A 36 -5.02 -12.61 10.52
C LEU A 36 -6.50 -12.50 10.85
N LEU A 37 -7.32 -12.39 9.80
CA LEU A 37 -8.76 -12.50 9.96
C LEU A 37 -9.14 -13.93 10.34
N SER A 38 -10.09 -14.04 11.25
CA SER A 38 -10.61 -15.31 11.76
C SER A 38 -12.14 -15.30 11.78
N LEU A 39 -12.72 -16.49 11.68
CA LEU A 39 -14.16 -16.71 11.84
C LEU A 39 -14.66 -16.44 13.26
N ASP A 40 -13.76 -16.29 14.24
CA ASP A 40 -14.10 -16.04 15.66
C ASP A 40 -14.95 -14.78 15.88
N THR A 41 -15.00 -13.91 14.87
CA THR A 41 -15.85 -12.72 14.88
C THR A 41 -17.35 -13.01 14.70
N PHE A 42 -17.70 -14.17 14.16
CA PHE A 42 -19.08 -14.59 13.93
C PHE A 42 -19.61 -15.45 15.07
N ASP A 43 -20.94 -15.47 15.23
CA ASP A 43 -21.62 -16.41 16.12
C ASP A 43 -21.45 -17.86 15.63
N VAL A 44 -21.61 -18.82 16.55
CA VAL A 44 -21.37 -20.24 16.30
C VAL A 44 -22.23 -20.78 15.16
N GLU A 45 -23.48 -20.33 15.02
CA GLU A 45 -24.37 -20.78 13.96
C GLU A 45 -23.86 -20.33 12.58
N THR A 46 -23.51 -19.05 12.46
CA THR A 46 -22.93 -18.49 11.23
C THR A 46 -21.59 -19.14 10.90
N GLN A 47 -20.75 -19.42 11.89
CA GLN A 47 -19.49 -20.13 11.66
C GLN A 47 -19.72 -21.52 11.05
N VAL A 48 -20.73 -22.27 11.52
CA VAL A 48 -21.07 -23.58 10.95
C VAL A 48 -21.51 -23.45 9.50
N LYS A 49 -22.34 -22.44 9.18
CA LYS A 49 -22.76 -22.17 7.78
C LYS A 49 -21.56 -21.85 6.89
N ILE A 50 -20.67 -20.95 7.32
CA ILE A 50 -19.47 -20.58 6.56
C ILE A 50 -18.55 -21.78 6.36
N ARG A 51 -18.31 -22.59 7.40
CA ARG A 51 -17.51 -23.83 7.28
C ARG A 51 -18.15 -24.84 6.35
N GLY A 52 -19.49 -24.91 6.32
CA GLY A 52 -20.24 -25.68 5.33
C GLY A 52 -19.88 -25.28 3.91
N VAL A 53 -19.91 -23.98 3.59
CA VAL A 53 -19.54 -23.47 2.26
C VAL A 53 -18.05 -23.70 1.97
N ALA A 54 -17.17 -23.46 2.94
CA ALA A 54 -15.74 -23.70 2.80
C ALA A 54 -15.43 -25.18 2.47
N SER A 55 -16.09 -26.12 3.14
CA SER A 55 -15.89 -27.55 2.87
C SER A 55 -16.29 -27.97 1.45
N ALA A 56 -17.34 -27.35 0.89
CA ALA A 56 -17.75 -27.57 -0.50
C ALA A 56 -16.76 -26.91 -1.48
N LEU A 57 -16.28 -25.71 -1.15
CA LEU A 57 -15.36 -24.96 -1.99
C LEU A 57 -13.98 -25.63 -2.08
N PHE A 58 -13.47 -26.12 -0.95
CA PHE A 58 -12.15 -26.73 -0.80
C PHE A 58 -12.19 -28.26 -0.71
N TRP A 59 -13.25 -28.89 -1.23
CA TRP A 59 -13.46 -30.34 -1.13
C TRP A 59 -12.26 -31.17 -1.59
N SER A 60 -11.54 -30.73 -2.64
CA SER A 60 -10.35 -31.42 -3.16
C SER A 60 -9.14 -31.38 -2.22
N SER A 61 -9.16 -30.53 -1.20
CA SER A 61 -8.07 -30.32 -0.24
C SER A 61 -8.42 -30.82 1.17
N LEU A 62 -9.56 -31.52 1.29
CA LEU A 62 -10.11 -32.06 2.53
C LEU A 62 -10.44 -33.55 2.31
N GLY A 63 -10.33 -34.36 3.37
CA GLY A 63 -10.67 -35.78 3.30
C GLY A 63 -9.73 -36.65 2.47
N LEU A 64 -8.50 -36.19 2.22
CA LEU A 64 -7.44 -36.97 1.57
C LEU A 64 -7.04 -38.17 2.45
N GLU A 65 -6.69 -39.29 1.81
CA GLU A 65 -6.28 -40.53 2.48
C GLU A 65 -5.11 -40.32 3.44
N ILE A 66 -4.21 -39.40 3.10
CA ILE A 66 -3.05 -39.05 3.92
C ILE A 66 -3.38 -37.77 4.71
N PRO A 67 -3.53 -37.85 6.05
CA PRO A 67 -3.95 -36.71 6.87
C PRO A 67 -3.03 -35.49 6.80
N SER A 68 -1.73 -35.68 6.56
CA SER A 68 -0.75 -34.59 6.49
C SER A 68 -0.90 -33.70 5.25
N TYR A 69 -1.62 -34.15 4.22
CA TYR A 69 -1.91 -33.33 3.04
C TYR A 69 -3.23 -32.56 3.16
N ASN A 70 -4.04 -32.84 4.18
CA ASN A 70 -5.25 -32.08 4.42
C ASN A 70 -4.90 -30.69 4.98
N ILE A 71 -5.61 -29.69 4.47
CA ILE A 71 -5.47 -28.32 4.97
C ILE A 71 -5.99 -28.26 6.41
N ASN A 72 -5.25 -27.59 7.28
CA ASN A 72 -5.66 -27.37 8.66
C ASN A 72 -6.96 -26.53 8.72
N ALA A 73 -7.90 -26.90 9.59
CA ALA A 73 -9.18 -26.22 9.73
C ALA A 73 -9.05 -24.70 10.00
N ARG A 74 -8.06 -24.27 10.79
CA ARG A 74 -7.82 -22.84 11.05
C ARG A 74 -7.32 -22.10 9.81
N VAL A 75 -6.48 -22.76 8.99
CA VAL A 75 -6.01 -22.18 7.72
C VAL A 75 -7.18 -22.03 6.76
N LEU A 76 -8.04 -23.04 6.68
CA LEU A 76 -9.25 -23.00 5.87
C LEU A 76 -10.18 -21.87 6.30
N ASP A 77 -10.40 -21.73 7.61
CA ASP A 77 -11.21 -20.67 8.21
C ASP A 77 -10.66 -19.28 7.82
N THR A 78 -9.35 -19.06 7.98
CA THR A 78 -8.70 -17.81 7.57
C THR A 78 -8.87 -17.55 6.07
N LEU A 79 -8.58 -18.54 5.21
CA LEU A 79 -8.74 -18.40 3.76
C LEU A 79 -10.16 -18.03 3.36
N MET A 80 -11.16 -18.73 3.94
CA MET A 80 -12.57 -18.45 3.67
C MET A 80 -12.94 -17.03 4.14
N THR A 81 -12.42 -16.59 5.28
CA THR A 81 -12.70 -15.25 5.82
C THR A 81 -12.16 -14.15 4.88
N TYR A 82 -10.94 -14.30 4.38
CA TYR A 82 -10.39 -13.36 3.39
C TYR A 82 -11.19 -13.39 2.09
N LEU A 83 -11.56 -14.58 1.60
CA LEU A 83 -12.36 -14.72 0.39
C LEU A 83 -13.72 -14.00 0.53
N LEU A 84 -14.39 -14.15 1.67
CA LEU A 84 -15.64 -13.48 1.98
C LEU A 84 -15.47 -11.96 2.04
N ARG A 85 -14.40 -11.47 2.68
CA ARG A 85 -14.12 -10.02 2.76
C ARG A 85 -13.97 -9.40 1.36
N HIS A 86 -13.31 -10.09 0.44
CA HIS A 86 -13.03 -9.57 -0.91
C HIS A 86 -14.06 -10.02 -1.95
N TYR A 87 -15.08 -10.79 -1.57
CA TYR A 87 -16.11 -11.27 -2.47
C TYR A 87 -16.84 -10.14 -3.23
N PRO A 88 -17.27 -9.02 -2.59
CA PRO A 88 -17.92 -7.91 -3.31
C PRO A 88 -17.00 -7.25 -4.34
N GLU A 89 -15.69 -7.15 -4.03
CA GLU A 89 -14.69 -6.59 -4.96
C GLU A 89 -14.49 -7.52 -6.16
N LEU A 90 -14.46 -8.83 -5.91
CA LEU A 90 -14.39 -9.86 -6.95
C LEU A 90 -15.62 -9.82 -7.87
N MET A 91 -16.80 -9.67 -7.29
CA MET A 91 -18.07 -9.53 -8.02
C MET A 91 -18.11 -8.25 -8.85
N ARG A 92 -17.57 -7.13 -8.33
CA ARG A 92 -17.45 -5.86 -9.07
C ARG A 92 -16.47 -5.98 -10.24
N LEU A 93 -15.39 -6.73 -10.07
CA LEU A 93 -14.39 -6.93 -11.11
C LEU A 93 -14.93 -7.82 -12.24
N ASN A 94 -15.55 -8.95 -11.89
CA ASN A 94 -16.17 -9.85 -12.85
C ASN A 94 -17.23 -10.75 -12.19
N ALA A 95 -18.49 -10.32 -12.24
CA ALA A 95 -19.62 -11.07 -11.67
C ALA A 95 -19.80 -12.46 -12.30
N ASN A 96 -19.45 -12.63 -13.58
CA ASN A 96 -19.53 -13.90 -14.29
C ASN A 96 -18.20 -14.67 -14.28
N GLY A 97 -17.26 -14.26 -13.44
CA GLY A 97 -15.96 -14.91 -13.32
C GLY A 97 -16.10 -16.33 -12.74
N PRO A 98 -15.20 -17.26 -13.11
CA PRO A 98 -15.26 -18.64 -12.63
C PRO A 98 -15.16 -18.74 -11.10
N ALA A 99 -14.42 -17.82 -10.46
CA ALA A 99 -14.30 -17.76 -9.01
C ALA A 99 -15.64 -17.36 -8.34
N VAL A 100 -16.33 -16.35 -8.85
CA VAL A 100 -17.64 -15.91 -8.33
C VAL A 100 -18.69 -17.01 -8.51
N GLN A 101 -18.77 -17.58 -9.71
CA GLN A 101 -19.68 -18.69 -10.00
C GLN A 101 -19.43 -19.90 -9.09
N ARG A 102 -18.16 -20.23 -8.82
CA ARG A 102 -17.82 -21.34 -7.93
C ARG A 102 -18.26 -21.06 -6.49
N ILE A 103 -18.01 -19.86 -5.97
CA ILE A 103 -18.44 -19.47 -4.62
C ILE A 103 -19.96 -19.52 -4.51
N GLU A 104 -20.69 -18.98 -5.48
CA GLU A 104 -22.16 -18.96 -5.48
C GLU A 104 -22.74 -20.37 -5.61
N THR A 105 -22.17 -21.23 -6.45
CA THR A 105 -22.61 -22.64 -6.57
C THR A 105 -22.43 -23.38 -5.25
N CYS A 106 -21.27 -23.23 -4.59
CA CYS A 106 -21.02 -23.85 -3.28
C CYS A 106 -21.91 -23.28 -2.17
N ALA A 107 -22.26 -21.99 -2.24
CA ALA A 107 -23.20 -21.37 -1.33
C ALA A 107 -24.63 -21.92 -1.52
N LEU A 108 -25.08 -22.04 -2.78
CA LEU A 108 -26.37 -22.63 -3.14
C LEU A 108 -26.50 -24.10 -2.72
N GLU A 109 -25.44 -24.90 -2.87
CA GLU A 109 -25.38 -26.28 -2.37
C GLU A 109 -25.63 -26.38 -0.85
N LYS A 110 -25.33 -25.32 -0.10
CA LYS A 110 -25.56 -25.21 1.35
C LYS A 110 -26.79 -24.39 1.70
N ALA A 111 -27.64 -24.08 0.72
CA ALA A 111 -28.82 -23.24 0.85
C ALA A 111 -28.53 -21.84 1.43
N ILE A 112 -27.32 -21.32 1.20
CA ILE A 112 -26.92 -19.97 1.58
C ILE A 112 -27.23 -19.02 0.43
N THR A 113 -27.90 -17.93 0.74
CA THR A 113 -28.28 -16.91 -0.23
C THR A 113 -27.14 -15.92 -0.50
N LEU A 114 -27.17 -15.27 -1.67
CA LEU A 114 -26.25 -14.19 -2.01
C LEU A 114 -26.28 -13.06 -0.97
N ASN A 115 -27.46 -12.74 -0.44
CA ASN A 115 -27.63 -11.69 0.57
C ASN A 115 -26.90 -12.03 1.88
N GLU A 116 -26.93 -13.30 2.31
CA GLU A 116 -26.15 -13.75 3.48
C GLU A 116 -24.66 -13.63 3.23
N LEU A 117 -24.18 -14.02 2.04
CA LEU A 117 -22.77 -13.92 1.66
C LEU A 117 -22.27 -12.46 1.69
N LEU A 118 -23.08 -11.54 1.15
CA LEU A 118 -22.80 -10.10 1.20
C LEU A 118 -22.90 -9.53 2.63
N ALA A 119 -23.84 -10.02 3.44
CA ALA A 119 -23.95 -9.63 4.84
C ALA A 119 -22.70 -10.03 5.64
N TRP A 120 -22.18 -11.25 5.43
CA TRP A 120 -20.92 -11.71 6.04
C TRP A 120 -19.73 -10.88 5.59
N SER A 121 -19.67 -10.56 4.29
CA SER A 121 -18.62 -9.69 3.76
C SER A 121 -18.62 -8.30 4.40
N SER A 122 -19.81 -7.69 4.52
CA SER A 122 -20.00 -6.39 5.17
C SER A 122 -19.58 -6.44 6.64
N HIS A 123 -19.95 -7.49 7.36
CA HIS A 123 -19.55 -7.71 8.75
C HIS A 123 -18.02 -7.74 8.89
N LEU A 124 -17.33 -8.46 8.01
CA LEU A 124 -15.86 -8.54 8.00
C LEU A 124 -15.17 -7.22 7.62
N ALA A 125 -15.76 -6.47 6.68
CA ALA A 125 -15.27 -5.14 6.31
C ALA A 125 -15.41 -4.13 7.47
N CYS A 126 -16.45 -4.26 8.29
CA CYS A 126 -16.68 -3.42 9.47
C CYS A 126 -15.79 -3.82 10.65
N ASN A 127 -15.59 -5.11 10.93
CA ASN A 127 -14.84 -5.55 12.11
C ASN A 127 -13.33 -5.28 12.04
N THR A 128 -12.77 -5.08 10.84
CA THR A 128 -11.39 -4.61 10.69
C THR A 128 -11.22 -3.11 11.00
N ARG A 129 -12.33 -2.38 11.18
CA ARG A 129 -12.36 -1.04 11.76
C ARG A 129 -12.59 -1.13 13.27
N THR A 130 -11.80 -1.90 14.00
CA THR A 130 -11.62 -1.57 15.42
C THR A 130 -11.11 -0.14 15.52
N PRO A 131 -11.68 0.71 16.39
CA PRO A 131 -11.35 2.11 16.48
C PRO A 131 -9.93 2.24 17.03
N SER A 132 -8.95 2.43 16.16
CA SER A 132 -7.82 3.26 16.53
C SER A 132 -8.41 4.63 16.83
N ILE A 133 -8.60 4.90 18.13
CA ILE A 133 -8.55 6.21 18.77
C ILE A 133 -8.87 7.36 17.82
N THR A 134 -10.10 7.88 17.89
CA THR A 134 -10.45 9.25 17.49
C THR A 134 -9.57 9.87 16.40
N GLU A 135 -9.75 9.46 15.16
CA GLU A 135 -9.59 10.38 14.05
C GLU A 135 -10.96 10.63 13.47
N SER A 136 -11.49 11.77 13.91
CA SER A 136 -12.63 12.47 13.36
C SER A 136 -12.69 12.32 11.85
N ALA A 137 -13.93 12.27 11.36
CA ALA A 137 -14.28 12.51 9.98
C ALA A 137 -13.73 13.87 9.51
N HIS A 138 -12.49 13.85 9.06
CA HIS A 138 -11.91 14.77 8.10
C HIS A 138 -10.76 14.00 7.47
N ALA A 139 -10.94 13.55 6.23
CA ALA A 139 -9.77 13.36 5.39
C ALA A 139 -9.04 14.71 5.38
N PRO A 140 -7.82 14.85 5.94
CA PRO A 140 -7.01 15.96 5.54
C PRO A 140 -6.71 15.68 4.07
N ALA A 141 -7.11 16.61 3.21
CA ALA A 141 -6.60 16.66 1.86
C ALA A 141 -5.10 16.37 1.91
N ILE A 142 -4.63 15.47 1.04
CA ILE A 142 -3.25 14.95 0.98
C ILE A 142 -2.17 16.06 1.06
N THR A 143 -2.57 17.32 0.85
CA THR A 143 -1.82 18.57 1.03
C THR A 143 -1.40 18.94 2.46
N GLU A 144 -2.02 18.41 3.53
CA GLU A 144 -1.72 18.83 4.93
C GLU A 144 -0.65 17.99 5.64
N HIS A 145 -0.14 16.91 5.03
CA HIS A 145 0.90 16.10 5.64
C HIS A 145 2.18 16.95 5.85
N PRO A 146 2.80 16.93 7.04
CA PRO A 146 3.92 17.81 7.38
C PRO A 146 5.12 17.65 6.44
N MET A 147 5.31 16.45 5.88
CA MET A 147 6.35 16.19 4.88
C MET A 147 6.07 16.92 3.54
N PHE A 148 4.82 16.98 3.07
CA PHE A 148 4.48 17.69 1.83
C PHE A 148 4.52 19.21 2.02
N ARG A 149 4.14 19.72 3.20
CA ARG A 149 4.29 21.15 3.53
C ARG A 149 5.76 21.57 3.57
N LEU A 150 6.62 20.74 4.16
CA LEU A 150 8.07 20.97 4.17
C LEU A 150 8.65 20.94 2.74
N GLN A 151 8.23 19.98 1.92
CA GLN A 151 8.66 19.90 0.52
C GLN A 151 8.20 21.12 -0.30
N ALA A 152 6.96 21.57 -0.13
CA ALA A 152 6.44 22.77 -0.80
C ALA A 152 7.23 24.03 -0.40
N ALA A 153 7.54 24.19 0.89
CA ALA A 153 8.35 25.31 1.38
C ALA A 153 9.79 25.28 0.82
N LEU A 154 10.40 24.10 0.73
CA LEU A 154 11.72 23.92 0.12
C LEU A 154 11.72 24.26 -1.37
N ILE A 155 10.68 23.88 -2.12
CA ILE A 155 10.53 24.19 -3.54
C ILE A 155 10.41 25.71 -3.73
N GLU A 156 9.58 26.39 -2.93
CA GLU A 156 9.43 27.84 -2.99
C GLU A 156 10.76 28.56 -2.72
N GLN A 157 11.50 28.10 -1.71
CA GLN A 157 12.80 28.65 -1.38
C GLN A 157 13.82 28.46 -2.51
N LEU A 158 13.79 27.31 -3.19
CA LEU A 158 14.67 27.04 -4.33
C LEU A 158 14.32 27.93 -5.54
N ILE A 159 13.03 28.18 -5.78
CA ILE A 159 12.56 29.08 -6.84
C ILE A 159 13.06 30.52 -6.59
N GLN A 160 12.95 31.03 -5.36
CA GLN A 160 13.44 32.37 -5.03
C GLN A 160 14.95 32.49 -5.22
N VAL A 161 15.72 31.47 -4.83
CA VAL A 161 17.18 31.45 -5.01
C VAL A 161 17.54 31.47 -6.50
N ASN A 162 16.87 30.66 -7.32
CA ASN A 162 17.10 30.65 -8.76
C ASN A 162 16.74 31.99 -9.42
N GLN A 163 15.60 32.59 -9.07
CA GLN A 163 15.21 33.91 -9.60
C GLN A 163 16.24 35.00 -9.26
N LYS A 164 16.80 34.95 -8.04
CA LYS A 164 17.86 35.89 -7.63
C LYS A 164 19.15 35.66 -8.39
N LEU A 165 19.53 34.41 -8.62
CA LEU A 165 20.68 34.05 -9.43
C LEU A 165 20.51 34.50 -10.88
N ASP A 166 19.33 34.29 -11.47
CA ASP A 166 19.01 34.75 -12.83
C ASP A 166 19.08 36.27 -12.94
N THR A 167 18.59 37.00 -11.93
CA THR A 167 18.68 38.47 -11.88
C THR A 167 20.14 38.94 -11.75
N CYS A 168 20.94 38.28 -10.91
CA CYS A 168 22.37 38.56 -10.80
C CYS A 168 23.12 38.26 -12.10
N LEU A 169 22.76 37.17 -12.77
CA LEU A 169 23.36 36.77 -14.03
C LEU A 169 22.99 37.76 -15.15
N ALA A 170 21.74 38.17 -15.26
CA ALA A 170 21.31 39.21 -16.19
C ALA A 170 21.99 40.56 -15.94
N ALA A 171 22.16 40.95 -14.67
CA ALA A 171 22.90 42.15 -14.30
C ALA A 171 24.39 42.04 -14.68
N MET A 172 25.01 40.88 -14.45
CA MET A 172 26.39 40.62 -14.84
C MET A 172 26.55 40.63 -16.36
N GLU A 173 25.65 39.98 -17.11
CA GLU A 173 25.61 40.02 -18.57
C GLU A 173 25.47 41.45 -19.09
N ALA A 174 24.59 42.27 -18.51
CA ALA A 174 24.44 43.68 -18.88
C ALA A 174 25.72 44.51 -18.61
N THR A 175 26.46 44.22 -17.54
CA THR A 175 27.76 44.87 -17.28
C THR A 175 28.87 44.40 -18.23
N ILE A 176 28.83 43.14 -18.67
CA ILE A 176 29.76 42.59 -19.65
C ILE A 176 29.48 43.16 -21.04
N TYR A 177 28.20 43.23 -21.45
CA TYR A 177 27.79 43.84 -22.72
C TYR A 177 28.16 45.32 -22.77
N ASN A 178 27.92 46.08 -21.69
CA ASN A 178 28.34 47.49 -21.61
C ASN A 178 29.86 47.67 -21.61
N LYS A 179 30.64 46.75 -21.03
CA LYS A 179 32.11 46.80 -21.06
C LYS A 179 32.70 46.43 -22.43
N GLN A 180 31.98 45.66 -23.25
CA GLN A 180 32.40 45.32 -24.62
C GLN A 180 32.13 46.43 -25.64
N GLN A 181 31.48 47.53 -25.25
CA GLN A 181 31.38 48.74 -26.05
C GLN A 181 32.28 49.85 -25.48
N PRO A 182 33.54 49.93 -25.96
CA PRO A 182 34.10 51.24 -26.27
C PRO A 182 34.75 51.32 -27.66
N ALA A 183 34.51 52.47 -28.30
CA ALA A 183 35.23 53.08 -29.43
C ALA A 183 34.95 52.54 -30.85
N LEU A 184 33.91 53.10 -31.50
CA LEU A 184 33.93 53.35 -32.94
C LEU A 184 33.03 54.56 -33.25
N GLY A 185 33.64 55.73 -33.47
CA GLY A 185 32.94 56.88 -34.03
C GLY A 185 33.25 58.25 -33.45
N THR A 186 34.53 58.62 -33.32
CA THR A 186 34.91 60.04 -33.43
C THR A 186 36.06 60.13 -34.41
N ARG A 187 35.75 60.48 -35.65
CA ARG A 187 36.72 61.08 -36.55
C ARG A 187 36.04 62.31 -37.15
N GLU A 188 36.55 63.45 -36.70
CA GLU A 188 36.31 64.76 -37.26
C GLU A 188 36.59 64.72 -38.77
N ASP A 189 35.69 65.29 -39.56
CA ASP A 189 36.07 65.96 -40.81
C ASP A 189 35.45 67.35 -40.78
N SER A 190 36.26 68.29 -40.33
CA SER A 190 36.17 69.69 -40.70
C SER A 190 36.91 69.86 -42.03
N SER A 191 36.21 70.20 -43.10
CA SER A 191 36.80 70.97 -44.20
C SER A 191 35.77 71.97 -44.70
N THR A 192 36.03 73.23 -44.37
CA THR A 192 35.44 74.43 -44.99
C THR A 192 36.52 74.98 -45.93
N ASP A 193 36.08 75.50 -47.08
CA ASP A 193 36.85 76.04 -48.23
C ASP A 193 37.56 75.04 -49.18
#